data_AF-A0A7V8GC14-F1
#
_entry.id   AF-A0A7V8GC14-F1
#
_cell.length_a   1.000
_cell.length_b   1.000
_cell.length_c   1.000
_cell.angle_alpha   90.00
_cell.angle_beta   90.00
_cell.angle_gamma   90.00
#
_symmetry.space_group_name_H-M   'P 1'
#
loop_
_entity.id
_entity.type
_entity.pdbx_description
1 polymer ?
#
loop_
_entity_poly.entity_id
_entity_poly.type
_entity_poly.pdbx_seq_one_letter_code
_entity_poly.pdbx_strand_id
1 'polypeptide(L)'
;MTLPTSAIDHPWGAPPSARYDELARPFRAVFARIREGAVARDLAHQLPHEEIGWLREAGFARLRLPVERGGADASLVELFALLTELGAADTNVVNALRAHFGFTEDVLLAPESPWRTHWLERLAAGELVGSGFSETGDAKVGAFSTRLRATPRGLRLDGRKFYTTGSLFADWINAVADDDEGQPTMISVPRQAAGVQVLDDWDGFGQALTASGTATFEDVAIDPLWVNPSKLRFPFPTPRPTSRPCTWPRWPASRAPRATTSRSACANATAATATAMPRACPTIRRSCRW
;
A
#
# COMPACT_ATOMS: atom_id res chain seq x y z
N MET A 1 -3.43 -7.03 28.19
CA MET A 1 -3.48 -6.03 27.12
C MET A 1 -4.52 -6.52 26.14
N THR A 2 -5.74 -5.98 26.24
CA THR A 2 -6.86 -6.32 25.36
C THR A 2 -6.53 -5.76 23.98
N LEU A 3 -6.50 -6.61 22.95
CA LEU A 3 -6.31 -6.13 21.58
C LEU A 3 -7.45 -5.16 21.25
N PRO A 4 -7.18 -4.05 20.54
CA PRO A 4 -8.24 -3.14 20.11
C PRO A 4 -9.25 -3.89 19.25
N THR A 5 -10.51 -3.50 19.30
CA THR A 5 -11.62 -4.09 18.53
C THR A 5 -11.36 -4.13 17.02
N SER A 6 -10.42 -3.30 16.53
CA SER A 6 -9.96 -3.28 15.14
C SER A 6 -9.01 -4.42 14.75
N ALA A 7 -8.49 -5.19 15.73
CA ALA A 7 -7.64 -6.35 15.49
C ALA A 7 -8.54 -7.57 15.22
N ILE A 8 -8.61 -7.97 13.95
CA ILE A 8 -9.38 -9.15 13.55
C ILE A 8 -8.48 -10.38 13.69
N ASP A 9 -8.87 -11.34 14.53
CA ASP A 9 -8.13 -12.61 14.73
C ASP A 9 -8.13 -13.52 13.48
N HIS A 10 -9.03 -13.27 12.52
CA HIS A 10 -9.11 -13.96 11.21
C HIS A 10 -9.59 -13.03 10.09
N PRO A 11 -8.72 -12.18 9.50
CA PRO A 11 -9.13 -11.20 8.50
C PRO A 11 -9.41 -11.82 7.11
N TRP A 12 -8.86 -13.01 6.83
CA TRP A 12 -8.95 -13.63 5.51
C TRP A 12 -10.34 -14.21 5.23
N GLY A 13 -11.04 -13.64 4.25
CA GLY A 13 -12.35 -14.10 3.79
C GLY A 13 -13.54 -13.62 4.63
N ALA A 14 -13.31 -12.81 5.66
CA ALA A 14 -14.38 -12.17 6.42
C ALA A 14 -14.98 -11.01 5.60
N PRO A 15 -16.32 -10.89 5.51
CA PRO A 15 -16.94 -9.70 4.93
C PRO A 15 -16.70 -8.48 5.86
N PRO A 16 -16.83 -7.24 5.33
CA PRO A 16 -16.93 -6.06 6.18
C PRO A 16 -18.03 -6.20 7.23
N SER A 17 -17.88 -5.49 8.35
CA SER A 17 -18.85 -5.56 9.43
C SER A 17 -20.23 -5.02 9.02
N ALA A 18 -21.25 -5.26 9.84
CA ALA A 18 -22.62 -4.78 9.57
C ALA A 18 -22.74 -3.25 9.49
N ARG A 19 -21.78 -2.48 10.04
CA ARG A 19 -21.76 -1.01 9.95
C ARG A 19 -21.10 -0.48 8.68
N TYR A 20 -20.60 -1.34 7.79
CA TYR A 20 -19.80 -0.93 6.64
C TYR A 20 -20.52 0.07 5.73
N ASP A 21 -21.81 -0.14 5.44
CA ASP A 21 -22.56 0.78 4.59
C ASP A 21 -22.75 2.16 5.21
N GLU A 22 -22.83 2.25 6.54
CA GLU A 22 -22.84 3.53 7.24
C GLU A 22 -21.49 4.23 7.15
N LEU A 23 -20.40 3.47 7.37
CA LEU A 23 -19.03 3.97 7.24
C LEU A 23 -18.71 4.45 5.81
N ALA A 24 -19.20 3.74 4.78
CA ALA A 24 -18.91 4.04 3.38
C ALA A 24 -19.76 5.18 2.80
N ARG A 25 -20.95 5.42 3.36
CA ARG A 25 -21.91 6.43 2.90
C ARG A 25 -21.30 7.81 2.59
N PRO A 26 -20.50 8.44 3.48
CA PRO A 26 -19.94 9.77 3.18
C PRO A 26 -18.94 9.77 2.02
N PHE A 27 -18.29 8.66 1.72
CA PHE A 27 -17.25 8.59 0.70
C PHE A 27 -17.76 8.26 -0.69
N ARG A 28 -18.91 7.57 -0.81
CA ARG A 28 -19.46 7.13 -2.11
C ARG A 28 -19.72 8.29 -3.08
N ALA A 29 -20.17 9.44 -2.56
CA ALA A 29 -20.35 10.64 -3.39
C ALA A 29 -19.00 11.20 -3.88
N VAL A 30 -17.96 11.18 -3.03
CA VAL A 30 -16.61 11.59 -3.40
C VAL A 30 -16.03 10.63 -4.45
N PHE A 31 -16.21 9.31 -4.27
CA PHE A 31 -15.76 8.31 -5.24
C PHE A 31 -16.44 8.46 -6.60
N ALA A 32 -17.75 8.74 -6.62
CA ALA A 32 -18.48 9.03 -7.85
C ALA A 32 -17.89 10.25 -8.59
N ARG A 33 -17.62 11.35 -7.86
CA ARG A 33 -16.99 12.55 -8.41
C ARG A 33 -15.58 12.28 -8.93
N ILE A 34 -14.77 11.50 -8.21
CA ILE A 34 -13.42 11.08 -8.65
C ILE A 34 -13.52 10.30 -9.96
N ARG A 35 -14.47 9.36 -10.05
CA ARG A 35 -14.70 8.49 -11.21
C ARG A 35 -15.09 9.27 -12.47
N GLU A 36 -15.87 10.34 -12.34
CA GLU A 36 -16.28 11.18 -13.49
C GLU A 36 -15.10 11.75 -14.27
N GLY A 37 -14.02 12.14 -13.57
CA GLY A 37 -12.82 12.72 -14.16
C GLY A 37 -11.67 11.74 -14.45
N ALA A 38 -11.75 10.49 -13.98
CA ALA A 38 -10.60 9.57 -13.96
C ALA A 38 -9.97 9.33 -15.34
N VAL A 39 -10.80 9.05 -16.36
CA VAL A 39 -10.30 8.82 -17.73
C VAL A 39 -9.72 10.09 -18.34
N ALA A 40 -10.36 11.23 -18.14
CA ALA A 40 -9.89 12.51 -18.67
C ALA A 40 -8.54 12.91 -18.06
N ARG A 41 -8.37 12.72 -16.74
CA ARG A 41 -7.10 12.96 -16.05
C ARG A 41 -5.99 12.07 -16.59
N ASP A 42 -6.26 10.77 -16.76
CA ASP A 42 -5.28 9.79 -17.25
C ASP A 42 -4.78 10.15 -18.65
N LEU A 43 -5.70 10.45 -19.58
CA LEU A 43 -5.37 10.85 -20.95
C LEU A 43 -4.61 12.19 -21.03
N ALA A 44 -4.90 13.12 -20.11
CA ALA A 44 -4.29 14.44 -20.09
C ALA A 44 -3.06 14.56 -19.19
N HIS A 45 -2.61 13.46 -18.58
CA HIS A 45 -1.56 13.44 -17.56
C HIS A 45 -1.80 14.50 -16.44
N GLN A 46 -3.03 14.56 -15.91
CA GLN A 46 -3.37 15.48 -14.83
C GLN A 46 -3.29 14.76 -13.49
N LEU A 47 -2.30 15.11 -12.68
CA LEU A 47 -2.14 14.54 -11.35
C LEU A 47 -3.37 14.82 -10.45
N PRO A 48 -3.86 13.81 -9.71
CA PRO A 48 -5.13 13.89 -8.97
C PRO A 48 -5.02 14.66 -7.64
N HIS A 49 -4.50 15.90 -7.68
CA HIS A 49 -4.36 16.75 -6.48
C HIS A 49 -5.72 17.09 -5.85
N GLU A 50 -6.72 17.43 -6.67
CA GLU A 50 -8.05 17.80 -6.18
C GLU A 50 -8.75 16.59 -5.55
N GLU A 51 -8.64 15.43 -6.17
CA GLU A 51 -9.27 14.18 -5.71
C GLU A 51 -8.70 13.73 -4.37
N ILE A 52 -7.38 13.80 -4.21
CA ILE A 52 -6.72 13.56 -2.92
C ILE A 52 -7.18 14.61 -1.89
N GLY A 53 -7.34 15.87 -2.30
CA GLY A 53 -7.91 16.94 -1.48
C GLY A 53 -9.30 16.61 -0.97
N TRP A 54 -10.23 16.19 -1.84
CA TRP A 54 -11.59 15.81 -1.46
C TRP A 54 -11.62 14.63 -0.48
N LEU A 55 -10.75 13.64 -0.68
CA LEU A 55 -10.62 12.50 0.24
C LEU A 55 -10.11 12.94 1.62
N ARG A 56 -9.13 13.85 1.66
CA ARG A 56 -8.62 14.43 2.91
C ARG A 56 -9.71 15.22 3.63
N GLU A 57 -10.45 16.07 2.93
CA GLU A 57 -11.57 16.86 3.46
C GLU A 57 -12.69 15.96 4.01
N ALA A 58 -13.01 14.87 3.31
CA ALA A 58 -13.99 13.88 3.76
C ALA A 58 -13.51 13.04 4.96
N GLY A 59 -12.25 13.17 5.38
CA GLY A 59 -11.66 12.41 6.49
C GLY A 59 -11.22 11.00 6.13
N PHE A 60 -11.11 10.67 4.84
CA PHE A 60 -10.75 9.32 4.37
C PHE A 60 -9.37 8.87 4.87
N ALA A 61 -8.40 9.79 4.93
CA ALA A 61 -7.07 9.54 5.45
C ALA A 61 -7.07 9.08 6.92
N ARG A 62 -8.06 9.50 7.71
CA ARG A 62 -8.13 9.24 9.16
C ARG A 62 -8.91 7.98 9.53
N LEU A 63 -9.40 7.22 8.55
CA LEU A 63 -10.30 6.07 8.76
C LEU A 63 -9.83 5.10 9.85
N ARG A 64 -8.52 4.81 9.88
CA ARG A 64 -7.92 3.85 10.82
C ARG A 64 -7.66 4.41 12.21
N LEU A 65 -7.69 5.74 12.39
CA LEU A 65 -7.50 6.34 13.70
C LEU A 65 -8.72 6.08 14.58
N PRO A 66 -8.53 6.01 15.91
CA PRO A 66 -9.63 5.96 16.86
C PRO A 66 -10.58 7.16 16.72
N VAL A 67 -11.83 6.97 17.13
CA VAL A 67 -12.89 8.00 17.05
C VAL A 67 -12.51 9.23 17.87
N GLU A 68 -11.91 9.04 19.05
CA GLU A 68 -11.43 10.12 19.92
C GLU A 68 -10.31 10.97 19.29
N ARG A 69 -9.71 10.51 18.19
CA ARG A 69 -8.72 11.24 17.39
C ARG A 69 -9.28 11.73 16.05
N GLY A 70 -10.60 11.76 15.91
CA GLY A 70 -11.28 12.21 14.69
C GLY A 70 -11.22 11.22 13.53
N GLY A 71 -10.90 9.95 13.81
CA GLY A 71 -11.00 8.85 12.86
C GLY A 71 -12.33 8.11 12.93
N ALA A 72 -12.39 6.95 12.29
CA ALA A 72 -13.60 6.12 12.22
C ALA A 72 -13.43 4.74 12.90
N ASP A 73 -12.26 4.48 13.48
CA ASP A 73 -11.84 3.18 14.01
C ASP A 73 -12.20 2.04 13.03
N ALA A 74 -12.01 2.28 11.73
CA ALA A 74 -12.38 1.35 10.67
C ALA A 74 -11.48 0.12 10.76
N SER A 75 -12.00 -1.10 10.84
CA SER A 75 -11.15 -2.30 10.80
C SER A 75 -10.35 -2.40 9.49
N LEU A 76 -9.29 -3.22 9.47
CA LEU A 76 -8.55 -3.48 8.22
C LEU A 76 -9.44 -4.01 7.10
N VAL A 77 -10.41 -4.88 7.40
CA VAL A 77 -11.36 -5.42 6.40
C VAL A 77 -12.24 -4.30 5.83
N GLU A 78 -12.74 -3.39 6.67
CA GLU A 78 -13.53 -2.24 6.22
C GLU A 78 -12.68 -1.25 5.41
N LEU A 79 -11.43 -0.98 5.84
CA LEU A 79 -10.49 -0.17 5.07
C LEU A 79 -10.25 -0.77 3.68
N PHE A 80 -9.92 -2.06 3.58
CA PHE A 80 -9.67 -2.68 2.28
C PHE A 80 -10.91 -2.73 1.39
N ALA A 81 -12.10 -2.87 1.96
CA ALA A 81 -13.34 -2.76 1.20
C ALA A 81 -13.54 -1.33 0.65
N LEU A 82 -13.29 -0.28 1.45
CA LEU A 82 -13.30 1.10 0.98
C LEU A 82 -12.23 1.40 -0.09
N LEU A 83 -11.01 0.88 0.08
CA LEU A 83 -9.96 0.98 -0.92
C LEU A 83 -10.33 0.25 -2.22
N THR A 84 -11.12 -0.82 -2.13
CA THR A 84 -11.66 -1.51 -3.30
C THR A 84 -12.71 -0.66 -4.02
N GLU A 85 -13.65 -0.03 -3.30
CA GLU A 85 -14.61 0.91 -3.88
C GLU A 85 -13.89 2.12 -4.53
N LEU A 86 -12.91 2.71 -3.85
CA LEU A 86 -12.09 3.79 -4.39
C LEU A 86 -11.28 3.34 -5.62
N GLY A 87 -10.75 2.11 -5.61
CA GLY A 87 -9.98 1.57 -6.74
C GLY A 87 -10.84 1.31 -7.97
N ALA A 88 -12.12 0.98 -7.76
CA ALA A 88 -13.10 0.94 -8.83
C ALA A 88 -13.42 2.34 -9.39
N ALA A 89 -13.20 3.42 -8.63
CA ALA A 89 -13.34 4.79 -9.11
C ALA A 89 -12.09 5.28 -9.85
N ASP A 90 -10.91 5.16 -9.23
CA ASP A 90 -9.62 5.53 -9.81
C ASP A 90 -8.48 4.75 -9.12
N THR A 91 -7.80 3.89 -9.89
CA THR A 91 -6.71 3.06 -9.37
C THR A 91 -5.45 3.86 -9.00
N ASN A 92 -5.20 5.01 -9.65
CA ASN A 92 -4.03 5.85 -9.34
C ASN A 92 -4.16 6.44 -7.94
N VAL A 93 -5.36 6.93 -7.61
CA VAL A 93 -5.66 7.56 -6.30
C VAL A 93 -5.48 6.57 -5.15
N VAL A 94 -5.95 5.33 -5.29
CA VAL A 94 -5.74 4.28 -4.27
C VAL A 94 -4.26 4.02 -4.03
N ASN A 95 -3.49 3.86 -5.11
CA ASN A 95 -2.07 3.54 -4.98
C ASN A 95 -1.29 4.70 -4.38
N ALA A 96 -1.63 5.94 -4.73
CA ALA A 96 -1.05 7.15 -4.14
C ALA A 96 -1.23 7.21 -2.60
N LEU A 97 -2.37 6.74 -2.08
CA LEU A 97 -2.66 6.72 -0.64
C LEU A 97 -2.16 5.47 0.10
N ARG A 98 -1.69 4.44 -0.61
CA ARG A 98 -1.28 3.17 -0.01
C ARG A 98 -0.18 3.35 1.06
N ALA A 99 0.80 4.19 0.79
CA ALA A 99 1.91 4.43 1.71
C ALA A 99 1.44 5.07 3.02
N HIS A 100 0.47 5.99 2.94
CA HIS A 100 -0.14 6.64 4.08
C HIS A 100 -0.81 5.64 5.01
N PHE A 101 -1.67 4.77 4.50
CA PHE A 101 -2.32 3.75 5.34
C PHE A 101 -1.32 2.77 5.96
N GLY A 102 -0.27 2.38 5.22
CA GLY A 102 0.81 1.57 5.79
C GLY A 102 1.52 2.25 6.95
N PHE A 103 1.85 3.54 6.80
CA PHE A 103 2.45 4.33 7.88
C PHE A 103 1.50 4.50 9.08
N THR A 104 0.22 4.73 8.84
CA THR A 104 -0.78 4.80 9.91
C THR A 104 -0.81 3.52 10.74
N GLU A 105 -0.76 2.35 10.11
CA GLU A 105 -0.67 1.08 10.85
C GLU A 105 0.66 0.95 11.62
N ASP A 106 1.78 1.38 11.03
CA ASP A 106 3.09 1.41 11.71
C ASP A 106 2.99 2.24 13.02
N VAL A 107 2.32 3.40 12.98
CA VAL A 107 2.09 4.28 14.14
C VAL A 107 1.15 3.65 15.16
N LEU A 108 0.03 3.05 14.71
CA LEU A 108 -0.95 2.43 15.60
C LEU A 108 -0.38 1.24 16.37
N LEU A 109 0.48 0.44 15.71
CA LEU A 109 1.13 -0.74 16.27
C LEU A 109 2.39 -0.42 17.10
N ALA A 110 2.93 0.78 16.97
CA ALA A 110 4.09 1.18 17.76
C ALA A 110 3.75 1.21 19.27
N PRO A 111 4.73 0.92 20.15
CA PRO A 111 4.59 1.17 21.57
C PRO A 111 4.32 2.65 21.88
N GLU A 112 3.66 2.91 23.01
CA GLU A 112 3.49 4.27 23.53
C GLU A 112 4.85 4.95 23.66
N SER A 113 5.01 6.09 23.01
CA SER A 113 6.25 6.83 22.92
C SER A 113 5.99 8.26 22.44
N PRO A 114 6.92 9.21 22.66
CA PRO A 114 6.81 10.56 22.09
C PRO A 114 6.66 10.53 20.56
N TRP A 115 7.36 9.60 19.88
CA TRP A 115 7.23 9.40 18.43
C TRP A 115 5.80 9.03 18.04
N ARG A 116 5.21 8.04 18.71
CA ARG A 116 3.83 7.61 18.42
C ARG A 116 2.83 8.73 18.66
N THR A 117 2.93 9.44 19.78
CA THR A 117 2.05 10.57 20.10
C THR A 117 2.14 11.65 19.04
N HIS A 118 3.37 12.03 18.64
CA HIS A 118 3.61 13.03 17.60
C HIS A 118 2.91 12.66 16.29
N TRP A 119 3.07 11.41 15.83
CA TRP A 119 2.48 11.00 14.56
C TRP A 119 0.97 10.81 14.62
N LEU A 120 0.42 10.37 15.76
CA LEU A 120 -1.04 10.33 15.92
C LEU A 120 -1.67 11.73 15.84
N GLU A 121 -1.00 12.77 16.35
CA GLU A 121 -1.46 14.16 16.23
C GLU A 121 -1.41 14.66 14.78
N ARG A 122 -0.32 14.38 14.07
CA ARG A 122 -0.14 14.73 12.65
C ARG A 122 -1.19 14.06 11.76
N LEU A 123 -1.39 12.75 11.95
CA LEU A 123 -2.40 11.99 11.21
C LEU A 123 -3.82 12.48 11.55
N ALA A 124 -4.10 12.82 12.81
CA ALA A 124 -5.40 13.40 13.20
C ALA A 124 -5.64 14.78 12.57
N ALA A 125 -4.58 15.58 12.36
CA ALA A 125 -4.65 16.83 11.62
C ALA A 125 -4.92 16.64 10.11
N GLY A 126 -4.91 15.40 9.61
CA GLY A 126 -5.17 15.06 8.21
C GLY A 126 -3.94 15.14 7.31
N GLU A 127 -2.74 15.22 7.90
CA GLU A 127 -1.49 15.22 7.14
C GLU A 127 -1.25 13.85 6.48
N LEU A 128 -0.80 13.87 5.22
CA LEU A 128 -0.59 12.69 4.39
C LEU A 128 0.89 12.28 4.35
N VAL A 129 1.13 10.98 4.11
CA VAL A 129 2.48 10.40 4.09
C VAL A 129 2.69 9.58 2.81
N GLY A 130 3.69 9.97 2.02
CA GLY A 130 4.12 9.30 0.79
C GLY A 130 5.25 8.28 1.03
N SER A 131 5.60 7.54 -0.01
CA SER A 131 6.68 6.54 0.03
C SER A 131 8.05 7.13 -0.30
N GLY A 132 9.10 6.66 0.36
CA GLY A 132 10.51 6.99 0.07
C GLY A 132 11.47 5.81 0.29
N PHE A 133 11.04 4.57 0.03
CA PHE A 133 11.82 3.37 0.35
C PHE A 133 12.83 2.99 -0.74
N SER A 134 12.38 2.96 -1.99
CA SER A 134 13.14 2.41 -3.11
C SER A 134 14.20 3.39 -3.65
N GLU A 135 15.27 2.83 -4.18
CA GLU A 135 16.35 3.56 -4.83
C GLU A 135 16.63 2.95 -6.20
N THR A 136 16.99 3.80 -7.16
CA THR A 136 17.53 3.39 -8.46
C THR A 136 19.04 3.54 -8.43
N GLY A 137 19.79 2.45 -8.66
CA GLY A 137 21.26 2.46 -8.74
C GLY A 137 21.88 1.11 -8.34
N ASP A 138 23.21 1.00 -8.39
CA ASP A 138 24.00 -0.20 -8.05
C ASP A 138 24.07 -0.48 -6.54
N ALA A 139 23.15 0.08 -5.74
CA ALA A 139 23.09 -0.18 -4.31
C ALA A 139 22.94 -1.69 -4.08
N LYS A 140 23.92 -2.29 -3.38
CA LYS A 140 23.90 -3.72 -3.05
C LYS A 140 22.63 -4.03 -2.27
N VAL A 141 22.00 -5.18 -2.55
CA VAL A 141 20.89 -5.70 -1.76
C VAL A 141 21.26 -5.64 -0.27
N GLY A 142 20.59 -4.77 0.49
CA GLY A 142 20.82 -4.58 1.93
C GLY A 142 21.59 -3.33 2.37
N ALA A 143 21.99 -2.44 1.46
CA ALA A 143 22.54 -1.12 1.79
C ALA A 143 21.84 -0.04 0.97
N PHE A 144 21.48 1.07 1.61
CA PHE A 144 20.92 2.23 0.91
C PHE A 144 22.05 3.19 0.54
N SER A 145 21.87 3.99 -0.50
CA SER A 145 22.74 5.12 -0.85
C SER A 145 22.35 6.38 -0.05
N THR A 146 21.07 6.51 0.32
CA THR A 146 20.59 7.56 1.21
C THR A 146 21.20 7.40 2.61
N ARG A 147 21.77 8.49 3.16
CA ARG A 147 22.48 8.51 4.45
C ARG A 147 21.84 9.48 5.42
N LEU A 148 21.63 9.02 6.64
CA LEU A 148 21.33 9.87 7.80
C LEU A 148 22.62 10.04 8.62
N ARG A 149 23.14 11.25 8.72
CA ARG A 149 24.42 11.53 9.40
C ARG A 149 24.25 12.46 10.58
N ALA A 150 24.96 12.18 11.67
CA ALA A 150 25.13 13.11 12.76
C ALA A 150 26.17 14.17 12.40
N THR A 151 25.77 15.44 12.42
CA THR A 151 26.67 16.58 12.17
C THR A 151 26.69 17.53 13.36
N PRO A 152 27.66 18.47 13.45
CA PRO A 152 27.61 19.53 14.47
C PRO A 152 26.35 20.40 14.42
N ARG A 153 25.58 20.37 13.32
CA ARG A 153 24.31 21.09 13.12
C ARG A 153 23.08 20.20 13.37
N GLY A 154 23.26 19.01 13.93
CA GLY A 154 22.22 17.99 14.12
C GLY A 154 22.19 16.95 13.01
N LEU A 155 21.12 16.14 12.98
CA LEU A 155 20.94 15.10 11.97
C LEU A 155 20.72 15.70 10.58
N ARG A 156 21.35 15.10 9.57
CA ARG A 156 21.26 15.49 8.16
C ARG A 156 20.99 14.30 7.26
N LEU A 157 20.09 14.48 6.31
CA LEU A 157 19.73 13.46 5.33
C LEU A 157 20.20 13.89 3.94
N ASP A 158 20.96 13.01 3.30
CA ASP A 158 21.39 13.15 1.91
C ASP A 158 21.03 11.88 1.14
N GLY A 159 20.48 12.03 -0.07
CA GLY A 159 20.24 10.88 -0.93
C GLY A 159 19.24 11.12 -2.03
N ARG A 160 18.94 10.03 -2.74
CA ARG A 160 18.00 10.01 -3.86
C ARG A 160 17.16 8.74 -3.79
N LYS A 161 15.86 8.93 -3.82
CA LYS A 161 14.84 7.87 -3.88
C LYS A 161 14.14 7.90 -5.24
N PHE A 162 13.60 6.76 -5.61
CA PHE A 162 12.75 6.59 -6.78
C PHE A 162 11.56 5.70 -6.42
N TYR A 163 10.50 5.67 -7.24
CA TYR A 163 9.24 5.05 -6.86
C TYR A 163 8.63 5.67 -5.59
N THR A 164 8.70 7.01 -5.48
CA THR A 164 8.17 7.73 -4.32
C THR A 164 6.66 7.96 -4.40
N THR A 165 5.91 6.89 -4.65
CA THR A 165 4.45 6.90 -4.84
C THR A 165 3.74 7.75 -3.81
N GLY A 166 2.90 8.67 -4.28
CA GLY A 166 2.09 9.56 -3.45
C GLY A 166 2.82 10.77 -2.87
N SER A 167 4.15 10.86 -2.98
CA SER A 167 4.94 11.91 -2.32
C SER A 167 4.74 13.32 -2.90
N LEU A 168 4.15 13.46 -4.10
CA LEU A 168 3.69 14.78 -4.60
C LEU A 168 2.42 15.30 -3.91
N PHE A 169 1.62 14.40 -3.36
CA PHE A 169 0.36 14.73 -2.67
C PHE A 169 0.50 14.80 -1.15
N ALA A 170 1.62 14.32 -0.62
CA ALA A 170 1.84 14.14 0.80
C ALA A 170 2.51 15.34 1.47
N ASP A 171 2.26 15.48 2.77
CA ASP A 171 2.95 16.45 3.63
C ASP A 171 4.32 15.91 4.08
N TRP A 172 4.42 14.58 4.20
CA TRP A 172 5.63 13.86 4.61
C TRP A 172 6.01 12.75 3.64
N ILE A 173 7.30 12.42 3.61
CA ILE A 173 7.85 11.29 2.87
C ILE A 173 8.41 10.32 3.91
N ASN A 174 7.84 9.12 4.01
CA ASN A 174 8.40 8.07 4.86
C ASN A 174 9.50 7.33 4.09
N ALA A 175 10.75 7.62 4.44
CA ALA A 175 11.94 7.14 3.77
C ALA A 175 12.76 6.18 4.66
N VAL A 176 13.67 5.44 4.04
CA VAL A 176 14.69 4.65 4.75
C VAL A 176 16.07 5.16 4.34
N ALA A 177 16.97 5.32 5.31
CA ALA A 177 18.36 5.68 5.10
C ALA A 177 19.27 4.83 5.97
N ASP A 178 20.50 4.61 5.55
CA ASP A 178 21.51 4.03 6.44
C ASP A 178 22.04 5.13 7.36
N ASP A 179 22.07 4.86 8.67
CA ASP A 179 22.74 5.73 9.64
C ASP A 179 24.28 5.63 9.56
N ASP A 180 24.99 6.36 10.43
CA ASP A 180 26.46 6.37 10.46
C ASP A 180 27.04 4.97 10.82
N GLU A 181 26.25 4.12 11.49
CA GLU A 181 26.57 2.72 11.78
C GLU A 181 26.17 1.75 10.64
N GLY A 182 25.66 2.26 9.53
CA GLY A 182 25.22 1.48 8.38
C GLY A 182 23.94 0.67 8.64
N GLN A 183 23.14 1.05 9.63
CA GLN A 183 21.86 0.41 9.94
C GLN A 183 20.71 1.11 9.22
N PRO A 184 19.81 0.35 8.56
CA PRO A 184 18.62 0.91 7.97
C PRO A 184 17.71 1.54 9.04
N THR A 185 17.46 2.83 8.88
CA THR A 185 16.67 3.66 9.78
C THR A 185 15.54 4.32 9.00
N MET A 186 14.31 4.20 9.52
CA MET A 186 13.12 4.79 8.90
C MET A 186 12.90 6.20 9.43
N ILE A 187 12.67 7.15 8.52
CA ILE A 187 12.69 8.59 8.79
C ILE A 187 11.52 9.21 8.03
N SER A 188 10.75 10.05 8.70
CA SER A 188 9.72 10.87 8.05
C SER A 188 10.28 12.26 7.73
N VAL A 189 10.31 12.61 6.45
CA VAL A 189 10.91 13.86 5.97
C VAL A 189 9.78 14.81 5.55
N PRO A 190 9.73 16.06 6.03
CA PRO A 190 8.74 17.01 5.55
C PRO A 190 8.98 17.27 4.06
N ARG A 191 7.96 17.08 3.22
CA ARG A 191 8.07 17.22 1.75
C ARG A 191 8.55 18.62 1.34
N GLN A 192 8.20 19.64 2.11
CA GLN A 192 8.51 21.04 1.84
C GLN A 192 9.76 21.55 2.59
N ALA A 193 10.51 20.68 3.26
CA ALA A 193 11.73 21.08 3.94
C ALA A 193 12.79 21.57 2.93
N ALA A 194 13.66 22.49 3.36
CA ALA A 194 14.79 22.93 2.56
C ALA A 194 15.68 21.72 2.20
N GLY A 195 16.11 21.64 0.94
CA GLY A 195 16.88 20.52 0.42
C GLY A 195 16.06 19.31 -0.04
N VAL A 196 14.72 19.36 0.08
CA VAL A 196 13.83 18.32 -0.47
C VAL A 196 13.30 18.74 -1.83
N GLN A 197 13.46 17.86 -2.83
CA GLN A 197 12.82 18.03 -4.12
C GLN A 197 12.17 16.71 -4.54
N VAL A 198 10.90 16.77 -4.94
CA VAL A 198 10.16 15.63 -5.51
C VAL A 198 9.76 16.00 -6.92
N LEU A 199 10.12 15.15 -7.87
CA LEU A 199 9.91 15.36 -9.30
C LEU A 199 8.70 14.60 -9.79
N ASP A 200 8.00 15.21 -10.75
CA ASP A 200 6.98 14.54 -11.55
C ASP A 200 7.63 13.96 -12.81
N ASP A 201 8.48 12.94 -12.61
CA ASP A 201 9.27 12.29 -13.67
C ASP A 201 8.92 10.80 -13.82
N TRP A 202 7.72 10.41 -13.38
CA TRP A 202 7.22 9.05 -13.50
C TRP A 202 6.55 8.83 -14.87
N ASP A 203 7.06 7.86 -15.63
CA ASP A 203 6.56 7.51 -16.98
C ASP A 203 6.25 6.00 -17.06
N GLY A 204 5.34 5.54 -16.19
CA GLY A 204 4.86 4.16 -16.21
C GLY A 204 3.71 3.96 -17.19
N PHE A 205 3.66 2.79 -17.85
CA PHE A 205 2.58 2.46 -18.81
C PHE A 205 1.16 2.46 -18.21
N GLY A 206 1.07 2.33 -16.89
CA GLY A 206 -0.15 2.37 -16.09
C GLY A 206 0.23 2.77 -14.67
N GLN A 207 -0.75 3.08 -13.82
CA GLN A 207 -0.48 3.81 -12.58
C GLN A 207 0.29 5.11 -12.89
N ALA A 208 -0.03 5.77 -14.01
CA ALA A 208 0.74 6.90 -14.53
C ALA A 208 0.61 8.15 -13.64
N LEU A 209 -0.49 8.29 -12.89
CA LEU A 209 -0.78 9.49 -12.11
C LEU A 209 -0.50 9.32 -10.61
N THR A 210 0.28 8.31 -10.24
CA THR A 210 0.55 7.99 -8.83
C THR A 210 1.66 8.83 -8.20
N ALA A 211 2.26 9.74 -8.98
CA ALA A 211 3.40 10.55 -8.55
C ALA A 211 4.57 9.70 -8.03
N SER A 212 4.90 8.61 -8.75
CA SER A 212 5.92 7.63 -8.34
C SER A 212 7.33 8.00 -8.78
N GLY A 213 7.60 9.28 -8.94
CA GLY A 213 8.86 9.78 -9.47
C GLY A 213 10.03 9.72 -8.48
N THR A 214 11.00 10.58 -8.75
CA THR A 214 12.19 10.81 -7.95
C THR A 214 11.89 11.70 -6.74
N ALA A 215 12.50 11.39 -5.60
CA ALA A 215 12.76 12.37 -4.54
C ALA A 215 14.26 12.51 -4.27
N THR A 216 14.73 13.73 -4.03
CA THR A 216 16.11 14.03 -3.65
C THR A 216 16.14 14.77 -2.32
N PHE A 217 17.20 14.51 -1.56
CA PHE A 217 17.47 15.09 -0.25
C PHE A 217 18.91 15.62 -0.27
N GLU A 218 19.07 16.91 -0.03
CA GLU A 218 20.37 17.60 0.01
C GLU A 218 20.50 18.35 1.34
N ASP A 219 21.36 17.87 2.25
CA ASP A 219 21.59 18.44 3.58
C ASP A 219 20.29 18.72 4.37
N VAL A 220 19.29 17.84 4.27
CA VAL A 220 17.97 18.06 4.89
C VAL A 220 18.07 17.91 6.40
N ALA A 221 17.66 18.93 7.15
CA ALA A 221 17.62 18.87 8.61
C ALA A 221 16.53 17.93 9.11
N ILE A 222 16.90 16.96 9.95
CA ILE A 222 15.98 15.97 10.53
C ILE A 222 15.86 16.19 12.03
N ASP A 223 14.62 16.35 12.52
CA ASP A 223 14.32 16.29 13.94
C ASP A 223 14.44 14.82 14.42
N PRO A 224 15.15 14.53 15.53
CA PRO A 224 15.18 13.19 16.11
C PRO A 224 13.79 12.58 16.36
N LEU A 225 12.76 13.39 16.59
CA LEU A 225 11.38 12.93 16.76
C LEU A 225 10.75 12.37 15.48
N TRP A 226 11.33 12.65 14.31
CA TRP A 226 10.86 12.12 13.02
C TRP A 226 11.54 10.80 12.63
N VAL A 227 12.54 10.38 13.40
CA VAL A 227 13.21 9.09 13.26
C VAL A 227 12.38 8.04 13.97
N ASN A 228 11.99 6.98 13.26
CA ASN A 228 11.25 5.88 13.87
C ASN A 228 12.19 5.11 14.83
N PRO A 229 11.84 5.01 16.13
CA PRO A 229 12.66 4.31 17.10
C PRO A 229 12.68 2.79 16.90
N SER A 230 11.76 2.24 16.10
CA SER A 230 11.64 0.81 15.83
C SER A 230 12.40 0.42 14.56
N LYS A 231 13.29 -0.57 14.68
CA LYS A 231 14.05 -1.13 13.54
C LYS A 231 13.26 -2.13 12.68
N LEU A 232 12.05 -2.50 13.09
CA LEU A 232 11.21 -3.50 12.42
C LEU A 232 9.86 -2.89 12.05
N ARG A 233 9.48 -3.00 10.77
CA ARG A 233 8.19 -2.50 10.28
C ARG A 233 7.02 -3.42 10.62
N PHE A 234 7.26 -4.72 10.87
CA PHE A 234 6.21 -5.66 11.21
C PHE A 234 6.71 -6.81 12.09
N PRO A 235 6.55 -6.75 13.43
CA PRO A 235 6.63 -7.93 14.26
C PRO A 235 5.28 -8.66 14.19
N PHE A 236 4.84 -9.11 13.01
CA PHE A 236 3.76 -10.09 13.02
C PHE A 236 4.32 -11.31 13.75
N PRO A 237 3.69 -11.76 14.84
CA PRO A 237 3.92 -13.13 15.26
C PRO A 237 3.55 -13.96 14.03
N THR A 238 4.51 -14.69 13.47
CA THR A 238 4.13 -15.90 12.76
C THR A 238 3.12 -16.59 13.67
N PRO A 239 1.92 -16.97 13.17
CA PRO A 239 1.02 -17.74 14.00
C PRO A 239 1.88 -18.87 14.55
N ARG A 240 2.00 -18.97 15.89
CA ARG A 240 2.67 -20.14 16.49
C ARG A 240 2.08 -21.33 15.75
N PRO A 241 2.88 -22.27 15.24
CA PRO A 241 2.32 -23.43 14.57
C PRO A 241 1.36 -24.05 15.58
N THR A 242 0.07 -23.81 15.38
CA THR A 242 -0.94 -24.53 16.13
C THR A 242 -0.68 -25.96 15.70
N SER A 243 -0.68 -26.88 16.66
CA SER A 243 -0.42 -28.31 16.44
C SER A 243 -1.43 -28.99 15.51
N ARG A 244 -2.22 -28.23 14.76
CA ARG A 244 -3.15 -28.68 13.74
C ARG A 244 -2.68 -28.16 12.39
N PRO A 245 -2.14 -29.03 11.51
CA PRO A 245 -1.81 -28.62 10.15
C PRO A 245 -3.06 -28.06 9.48
N CYS A 246 -2.91 -26.93 8.76
CA CYS A 246 -3.91 -26.46 7.80
C CYS A 246 -4.13 -27.55 6.75
N THR A 247 -5.14 -28.40 6.96
CA THR A 247 -5.62 -29.28 5.91
C THR A 247 -6.48 -28.44 4.98
N TRP A 248 -5.96 -28.16 3.79
CA TRP A 248 -6.79 -27.73 2.67
C TRP A 248 -8.00 -28.68 2.58
N PRO A 249 -9.24 -28.17 2.46
CA PRO A 249 -10.38 -29.04 2.24
C PRO A 249 -10.11 -29.84 0.97
N ARG A 250 -9.95 -31.16 1.11
CA ARG A 250 -9.93 -32.06 -0.03
C ARG A 250 -11.24 -31.87 -0.77
N TRP A 251 -11.17 -31.35 -1.99
CA TRP A 251 -12.29 -31.41 -2.92
C TRP A 251 -12.78 -32.86 -2.95
N PRO A 252 -14.09 -33.12 -2.78
CA PRO A 252 -14.60 -34.47 -2.95
C PRO A 252 -14.29 -34.88 -4.38
N ALA A 253 -13.50 -35.95 -4.53
CA ALA A 253 -13.28 -36.59 -5.81
C ALA A 253 -14.64 -37.14 -6.29
N SER A 254 -15.40 -36.32 -7.00
CA SER A 254 -16.52 -36.78 -7.78
C SER A 254 -15.95 -37.74 -8.83
N ARG A 255 -16.56 -38.91 -8.93
CA ARG A 255 -16.17 -40.00 -9.81
C ARG A 255 -16.09 -39.49 -11.26
N ALA A 256 -14.89 -39.28 -11.76
CA ALA A 256 -14.65 -39.26 -13.20
C ALA A 256 -14.73 -40.71 -13.72
N PRO A 257 -15.45 -40.98 -14.83
CA PRO A 257 -15.55 -42.32 -15.38
C PRO A 257 -14.17 -42.79 -15.88
N ARG A 258 -13.83 -44.06 -15.58
CA ARG A 258 -12.58 -44.69 -16.01
C ARG A 258 -12.52 -44.74 -17.54
N ALA A 259 -11.64 -43.96 -18.14
CA ALA A 259 -11.13 -44.24 -19.48
C ALA A 259 -9.92 -45.18 -19.34
N THR A 260 -10.06 -46.41 -19.82
CA THR A 260 -8.95 -47.34 -20.02
C THR A 260 -8.12 -46.89 -21.21
N THR A 261 -6.85 -46.54 -20.97
CA THR A 261 -5.85 -46.46 -22.04
C THR A 261 -4.71 -47.42 -21.71
N SER A 262 -4.53 -48.41 -22.58
CA SER A 262 -3.42 -49.35 -22.59
C SER A 262 -2.09 -48.64 -22.83
N ARG A 263 -1.05 -49.14 -22.17
CA ARG A 263 0.33 -48.70 -22.35
C ARG A 263 0.88 -49.21 -23.68
N SER A 264 1.24 -48.31 -24.59
CA SER A 264 2.33 -48.53 -25.54
C SER A 264 2.72 -47.23 -26.23
N ALA A 265 4.04 -47.01 -26.36
CA ALA A 265 4.72 -46.04 -27.22
C ALA A 265 4.83 -44.58 -26.72
N CYS A 266 5.75 -44.35 -25.78
CA CYS A 266 6.61 -43.17 -25.85
C CYS A 266 7.90 -43.57 -26.57
N ALA A 267 8.07 -43.13 -27.82
CA ALA A 267 9.38 -43.02 -28.46
C ALA A 267 9.31 -42.01 -29.61
N ASN A 268 10.11 -40.95 -29.47
CA ASN A 268 10.67 -40.09 -30.52
C ASN A 268 9.71 -39.25 -31.39
N ALA A 269 9.83 -37.92 -31.28
CA ALA A 269 10.29 -37.08 -32.41
C ALA A 269 10.36 -35.60 -32.02
N THR A 270 11.48 -35.00 -32.37
CA THR A 270 11.85 -33.59 -32.40
C THR A 270 11.19 -32.83 -33.56
N ALA A 271 11.01 -31.51 -33.34
CA ALA A 271 10.95 -30.42 -34.32
C ALA A 271 9.74 -30.28 -35.28
N ALA A 272 9.49 -29.00 -35.63
CA ALA A 272 8.76 -28.44 -36.79
C ALA A 272 7.34 -27.88 -36.58
N THR A 273 7.26 -26.54 -36.63
CA THR A 273 6.34 -25.65 -37.39
C THR A 273 4.83 -25.95 -37.54
N ALA A 274 4.08 -24.91 -37.14
CA ALA A 274 3.02 -24.22 -37.89
C ALA A 274 1.60 -24.85 -38.05
N THR A 275 0.64 -23.95 -37.79
CA THR A 275 -0.68 -23.77 -38.45
C THR A 275 -1.93 -24.40 -37.83
N ALA A 276 -2.96 -23.53 -37.75
CA ALA A 276 -4.41 -23.78 -37.78
C ALA A 276 -5.13 -24.26 -36.50
N MET A 277 -5.75 -23.30 -35.82
CA MET A 277 -6.96 -23.50 -35.00
C MET A 277 -8.20 -23.66 -35.91
N PRO A 278 -9.11 -24.60 -35.62
CA PRO A 278 -10.52 -24.45 -35.95
C PRO A 278 -11.37 -24.11 -34.71
N ARG A 279 -12.46 -23.39 -35.00
CA ARG A 279 -13.38 -22.72 -34.10
C ARG A 279 -14.33 -23.66 -33.32
N ALA A 280 -14.74 -23.14 -32.16
CA ALA A 280 -16.07 -23.17 -31.53
C ALA A 280 -16.66 -24.48 -30.95
N CYS A 281 -16.98 -24.45 -29.64
CA CYS A 281 -18.27 -24.86 -29.05
C CYS A 281 -18.35 -24.37 -27.56
N PRO A 282 -19.50 -24.40 -26.86
CA PRO A 282 -20.31 -23.22 -26.60
C PRO A 282 -20.48 -22.84 -25.11
N THR A 283 -21.05 -21.66 -24.91
CA THR A 283 -21.62 -21.06 -23.69
C THR A 283 -22.16 -22.02 -22.63
N ILE A 284 -21.69 -21.88 -21.39
CA ILE A 284 -22.39 -22.34 -20.18
C ILE A 284 -22.94 -21.10 -19.44
N ARG A 285 -24.25 -20.87 -19.58
CA ARG A 285 -25.03 -20.10 -18.62
C ARG A 285 -25.24 -20.97 -17.38
N ARG A 286 -24.92 -20.46 -16.19
CA ARG A 286 -25.57 -20.90 -14.95
C ARG A 286 -26.03 -19.69 -14.15
N SER A 287 -27.33 -19.62 -14.01
CA SER A 287 -28.11 -18.77 -13.13
C SER A 287 -27.81 -19.09 -11.66
N CYS A 288 -27.44 -18.09 -10.87
CA CYS A 288 -27.62 -18.11 -9.42
C CYS A 288 -28.95 -17.41 -9.10
N ARG A 289 -29.84 -18.12 -8.42
CA ARG A 289 -30.96 -17.53 -7.67
C ARG A 289 -30.67 -17.75 -6.19
N TRP A 290 -30.60 -16.61 -5.50
CA TRP A 290 -30.71 -16.33 -4.06
C TRP A 290 -29.98 -17.25 -3.09
#